data_AF-A0ABD3CLN9-F1
#
_entry.id   AF-A0ABD3CLN9-F1
#
_cell.length_a   1.000
_cell.length_b   1.000
_cell.length_c   1.000
_cell.angle_alpha   90.00
_cell.angle_beta   90.00
_cell.angle_gamma   90.00
#
_symmetry.space_group_name_H-M   'P 1'
#
loop_
_entity.id
_entity.type
_entity.pdbx_description
1 polymer ?
#
loop_
_entity_poly.entity_id
_entity_poly.type
_entity_poly.pdbx_seq_one_letter_code
_entity_poly.pdbx_strand_id
1 'polypeptide(L)'
;MFVSRADPEKEPPLVTSNTILAAEYPVEKLVCYVSDDGGGLLTFEAMTEAASFANLWVPSCRKYKIEPRNLESYFNLKKDPYKNKVLSDSVKDGRRVKRD
;
A
#
# COMPACT_ATOMS: atom_id res chain seq x y z
N MET A 1 -0.79 -12.42 8.54
CA MET A 1 -1.48 -11.23 9.09
C MET A 1 -2.97 -11.46 8.94
N PHE A 2 -3.75 -11.20 9.99
CA PHE A 2 -5.21 -11.25 9.94
C PHE A 2 -5.76 -9.83 10.09
N VAL A 3 -6.68 -9.45 9.21
CA VAL A 3 -7.37 -8.17 9.24
C VAL A 3 -8.86 -8.46 9.26
N SER A 4 -9.54 -8.06 10.32
CA SER A 4 -10.99 -8.17 10.45
C SER A 4 -11.60 -6.79 10.30
N ARG A 5 -12.65 -6.70 9.49
CA ARG A 5 -13.41 -5.47 9.21
C ARG A 5 -14.87 -5.73 9.54
N ALA A 6 -15.47 -4.80 10.29
CA ALA A 6 -16.84 -4.96 10.77
C ALA A 6 -17.84 -3.99 10.11
N ASP A 7 -17.42 -2.75 9.80
CA ASP A 7 -18.33 -1.69 9.33
C ASP A 7 -17.66 -0.83 8.25
N PRO A 8 -18.18 -0.82 7.02
CA PRO A 8 -17.54 -0.11 5.93
C PRO A 8 -17.61 1.42 6.01
N GLU A 9 -18.56 1.98 6.77
CA GLU A 9 -18.65 3.42 6.98
C GLU A 9 -17.65 3.90 8.04
N LYS A 10 -17.45 3.10 9.10
CA LYS A 10 -16.49 3.42 10.16
C LYS A 10 -15.05 3.15 9.75
N GLU A 11 -14.83 2.13 8.93
CA GLU A 11 -13.51 1.72 8.47
C GLU A 11 -13.50 1.77 6.94
N PRO A 12 -13.13 2.88 6.28
CA PRO A 12 -13.12 2.92 4.81
C PRO A 12 -12.19 1.86 4.20
N PRO A 13 -12.54 1.22 3.07
CA PRO A 13 -11.70 0.18 2.46
C PRO A 13 -10.28 0.64 2.18
N LEU A 14 -10.10 1.93 1.87
CA LEU A 14 -8.81 2.54 1.62
C LEU A 14 -7.84 2.43 2.82
N VAL A 15 -8.35 2.58 4.06
CA VAL A 15 -7.52 2.47 5.27
C VAL A 15 -7.02 1.03 5.44
N THR A 16 -7.91 0.07 5.19
CA THR A 16 -7.58 -1.36 5.18
C THR A 16 -6.52 -1.67 4.12
N SER A 17 -6.72 -1.22 2.87
CA SER A 17 -5.75 -1.39 1.77
C SER A 17 -4.38 -0.82 2.13
N ASN A 18 -4.34 0.41 2.64
CA ASN A 18 -3.10 1.08 3.04
C ASN A 18 -2.33 0.29 4.11
N THR A 19 -3.05 -0.31 5.06
CA THR A 19 -2.46 -1.12 6.12
C THR A 19 -1.85 -2.42 5.57
N ILE A 20 -2.57 -3.09 4.66
CA ILE A 20 -2.09 -4.32 4.01
C ILE A 20 -0.86 -4.03 3.15
N LEU A 21 -0.89 -2.96 2.36
CA LEU A 21 0.20 -2.54 1.49
C LEU A 21 1.45 -2.05 2.25
N ALA A 22 1.27 -1.63 3.51
CA ALA A 22 2.36 -1.18 4.37
C ALA A 22 3.13 -2.34 5.03
N ALA A 23 2.63 -3.56 4.99
CA ALA A 23 3.23 -4.70 5.69
C ALA A 23 4.66 -5.00 5.18
N GLU A 24 5.63 -4.96 6.10
CA GLU A 24 7.05 -5.18 5.79
C GLU A 24 7.48 -6.61 6.17
N TYR A 25 7.26 -7.59 5.29
CA TYR A 25 7.72 -8.96 5.56
C TYR A 25 8.12 -9.71 4.27
N PRO A 26 8.93 -10.79 4.38
CA PRO A 26 9.40 -11.56 3.23
C PRO A 26 8.22 -12.09 2.41
N VAL A 27 8.24 -11.89 1.07
CA VAL A 27 7.14 -12.32 0.16
C VAL A 27 6.78 -13.78 0.38
N GLU A 28 7.79 -14.61 0.59
CA GLU A 28 7.67 -16.07 0.66
C GLU A 28 7.10 -16.56 1.99
N LYS A 29 6.95 -15.67 2.99
CA LYS A 29 6.54 -16.05 4.35
C LYS A 29 5.29 -15.34 4.83
N LEU A 30 4.77 -14.37 4.06
CA LEU A 30 3.62 -13.59 4.47
C LEU A 30 2.39 -13.95 3.66
N VAL A 31 1.35 -14.39 4.36
CA VAL A 31 -0.01 -14.43 3.86
C VAL A 31 -0.84 -13.43 4.68
N CYS A 32 -1.63 -12.60 3.98
CA CYS A 32 -2.58 -11.69 4.60
C CYS A 32 -4.00 -12.22 4.36
N TYR A 33 -4.76 -12.38 5.44
CA TYR A 33 -6.14 -12.84 5.40
C TYR A 33 -7.03 -11.67 5.82
N VAL A 34 -8.02 -11.36 4.99
CA VAL A 34 -9.00 -10.29 5.24
C VAL A 34 -10.35 -10.93 5.47
N SER A 35 -10.95 -10.68 6.63
CA SER A 35 -12.33 -11.04 6.97
C SER A 35 -13.17 -9.77 6.92
N ASP A 36 -14.24 -9.79 6.14
CA ASP A 36 -15.21 -8.70 6.06
C ASP A 36 -16.58 -9.22 6.52
N ASP A 37 -16.97 -8.85 7.74
CA ASP A 37 -18.25 -9.27 8.32
C ASP A 37 -19.44 -8.56 7.65
N GLY A 38 -19.18 -7.42 6.99
CA GLY A 38 -20.19 -6.66 6.25
C GLY A 38 -20.48 -7.21 4.86
N GLY A 39 -19.64 -8.12 4.35
CA GLY A 39 -19.83 -8.77 3.04
C GLY A 39 -19.99 -7.81 1.85
N GLY A 40 -19.41 -6.61 1.94
CA GLY A 40 -19.68 -5.52 1.00
C GLY A 40 -18.92 -5.70 -0.32
N LEU A 41 -19.61 -5.56 -1.45
CA LEU A 41 -18.97 -5.58 -2.78
C LEU A 41 -17.85 -4.53 -2.90
N LEU A 42 -18.06 -3.35 -2.30
CA LEU A 42 -17.07 -2.27 -2.28
C LEU A 42 -15.74 -2.70 -1.63
N THR A 43 -15.79 -3.49 -0.54
CA THR A 43 -14.57 -4.00 0.10
C THR A 43 -13.84 -4.93 -0.85
N PHE A 44 -14.57 -5.84 -1.50
CA PHE A 44 -13.99 -6.80 -2.45
C PHE A 44 -13.32 -6.10 -3.64
N GLU A 45 -13.99 -5.12 -4.24
CA GLU A 45 -13.42 -4.33 -5.35
C GLU A 45 -12.19 -3.54 -4.90
N ALA A 46 -12.24 -2.88 -3.74
CA ALA A 46 -11.12 -2.14 -3.19
C ALA A 46 -9.90 -3.04 -2.89
N MET A 47 -10.12 -4.25 -2.38
CA MET A 47 -9.04 -5.22 -2.14
C MET A 47 -8.47 -5.76 -3.45
N THR A 48 -9.30 -5.96 -4.47
CA THR A 48 -8.86 -6.39 -5.81
C THR A 48 -7.96 -5.34 -6.46
N GLU A 49 -8.34 -4.07 -6.35
CA GLU A 49 -7.52 -2.96 -6.85
C GLU A 49 -6.23 -2.82 -6.04
N ALA A 50 -6.30 -2.91 -4.71
CA ALA A 50 -5.12 -2.88 -3.85
C ALA A 50 -4.13 -4.02 -4.18
N ALA A 51 -4.64 -5.22 -4.46
CA ALA A 51 -3.81 -6.35 -4.88
C ALA A 51 -3.12 -6.10 -6.24
N SER A 52 -3.84 -5.48 -7.18
CA SER A 52 -3.28 -5.08 -8.47
C SER A 52 -2.18 -4.03 -8.30
N PHE A 53 -2.44 -3.00 -7.50
CA PHE A 53 -1.50 -1.93 -7.18
C PHE A 53 -0.27 -2.43 -6.39
N ALA A 54 -0.42 -3.47 -5.56
CA ALA A 54 0.68 -4.07 -4.80
C ALA A 54 1.85 -4.50 -5.71
N ASN A 55 1.57 -4.94 -6.93
CA ASN A 55 2.59 -5.33 -7.92
C ASN A 55 3.50 -4.15 -8.33
N LEU A 56 2.99 -2.92 -8.24
CA LEU A 56 3.76 -1.69 -8.49
C LEU A 56 4.42 -1.18 -7.20
N TRP A 57 3.68 -1.13 -6.10
CA TRP A 57 4.13 -0.55 -4.84
C TRP A 57 5.21 -1.36 -4.14
N VAL A 58 4.99 -2.67 -3.97
CA VAL A 58 5.88 -3.52 -3.17
C VAL A 58 7.31 -3.57 -3.72
N PRO A 59 7.54 -3.75 -5.05
CA PRO A 59 8.88 -3.67 -5.62
C PRO A 59 9.49 -2.28 -5.49
N SER A 60 8.72 -1.22 -5.71
CA SER A 60 9.18 0.17 -5.58
C SER A 60 9.68 0.47 -4.17
N CYS A 61 8.92 0.07 -3.15
CA CYS A 61 9.35 0.28 -1.78
C CYS A 61 10.64 -0.45 -1.43
N ARG A 62 10.89 -1.62 -2.01
CA ARG A 62 12.15 -2.36 -1.84
C ARG A 62 13.31 -1.72 -2.59
N LYS A 63 13.12 -1.47 -3.90
CA LYS A 63 14.12 -0.86 -4.78
C LYS A 63 14.62 0.48 -4.23
N TYR A 64 13.70 1.27 -3.69
CA TYR A 64 14.00 2.63 -3.22
C TYR A 64 14.07 2.78 -1.70
N LYS A 65 13.97 1.68 -0.93
CA LYS A 65 13.92 1.71 0.55
C LYS A 65 12.96 2.80 1.06
N ILE A 66 11.72 2.78 0.54
CA ILE A 66 10.69 3.77 0.87
C ILE A 66 10.28 3.60 2.33
N GLU A 67 10.37 4.68 3.11
CA GLU A 67 9.88 4.74 4.47
C GLU A 67 9.17 6.10 4.75
N PRO A 68 7.95 6.09 5.33
CA PRO A 68 7.17 4.92 5.73
C PRO A 68 6.55 4.16 4.52
N ARG A 69 6.22 2.88 4.69
CA ARG A 69 5.56 2.04 3.66
C ARG A 69 4.06 2.31 3.48
N ASN A 70 3.43 2.96 4.45
CA ASN A 70 2.06 3.41 4.33
C ASN A 70 1.98 4.53 3.28
N LEU A 71 1.16 4.33 2.25
CA LEU A 71 1.05 5.22 1.08
C LEU A 71 0.70 6.66 1.47
N GLU A 72 -0.38 6.83 2.23
CA GLU A 72 -0.86 8.13 2.68
C GLU A 72 0.22 8.84 3.50
N SER A 73 0.83 8.13 4.45
CA SER A 73 1.91 8.67 5.29
C SER A 73 3.12 9.07 4.45
N TYR A 74 3.50 8.28 3.45
CA TYR A 74 4.64 8.56 2.57
C TYR A 74 4.42 9.78 1.70
N PHE A 75 3.26 9.87 1.04
CA PHE A 75 2.96 10.98 0.14
C PHE A 75 2.62 12.29 0.86
N ASN A 76 2.20 12.21 2.13
CA ASN A 76 1.96 13.37 3.00
C ASN A 76 3.24 13.87 3.72
N LEU A 77 4.40 13.26 3.47
CA LEU A 77 5.66 13.77 4.00
C LEU A 77 5.94 15.18 3.47
N LYS A 78 6.15 16.14 4.38
CA LYS A 78 6.58 17.52 4.05
C LYS A 78 8.03 17.61 3.55
N LYS A 79 8.75 16.49 3.50
CA LYS A 79 10.14 16.37 3.01
C LYS A 79 10.12 15.79 1.60
N ASP A 80 11.04 16.23 0.74
CA ASP A 80 11.21 15.64 -0.59
C ASP A 80 11.54 14.14 -0.45
N PRO A 81 10.65 13.24 -0.89
CA PRO A 81 10.86 11.79 -0.75
C PRO A 81 11.98 11.25 -1.64
N TYR A 82 12.50 12.06 -2.56
CA TYR A 82 13.61 11.71 -3.45
C TYR A 82 14.96 12.28 -3.00
N LYS A 83 14.99 13.08 -1.93
CA LYS A 83 16.23 13.69 -1.40
C LYS A 83 17.24 12.59 -1.04
N ASN A 84 18.47 12.72 -1.57
CA ASN A 84 19.58 11.76 -1.42
C ASN A 84 19.37 10.37 -2.08
N LYS A 85 18.36 10.18 -2.95
CA LYS A 85 18.24 8.92 -3.70
C LYS A 85 19.17 8.93 -4.91
N VAL A 86 20.13 8.01 -4.90
CA VAL A 86 21.22 7.89 -5.89
C VAL A 86 20.75 7.20 -7.19
N LEU A 87 19.62 6.47 -7.13
CA LEU A 87 19.11 5.73 -8.28
C LEU A 87 18.45 6.69 -9.29
N SER A 88 19.00 6.74 -10.51
CA SER A 88 18.60 7.64 -11.61
C SER A 88 17.10 7.58 -11.95
N ASP A 89 16.47 6.41 -11.78
CA ASP A 89 15.07 6.20 -12.17
C ASP A 89 14.08 6.49 -11.03
N SER A 90 14.55 6.79 -9.81
CA SER A 90 13.69 6.97 -8.62
C SER A 90 12.58 8.00 -8.82
N VAL A 91 12.90 9.10 -9.49
CA VAL A 91 11.95 10.20 -9.70
C VAL A 91 10.89 9.82 -10.73
N LYS A 92 11.27 9.09 -11.79
CA LYS A 92 10.33 8.64 -12.82
C LYS A 92 9.38 7.58 -12.27
N ASP A 93 9.94 6.55 -11.62
CA ASP A 93 9.16 5.46 -11.04
C ASP A 93 8.25 5.99 -9.91
N GLY A 94 8.74 6.87 -9.05
CA GLY A 94 7.92 7.46 -7.99
C GLY A 94 6.81 8.37 -8.50
N ARG A 95 7.00 9.10 -9.62
CA ARG A 95 5.92 9.87 -10.26
C ARG A 95 4.85 8.96 -10.87
N ARG A 96 5.25 7.83 -11.45
CA ARG A 96 4.31 6.83 -11.96
C ARG A 96 3.46 6.26 -10.84
N VAL A 97 4.09 5.83 -9.75
CA VAL A 97 3.44 5.29 -8.54
C VAL A 97 2.51 6.31 -7.88
N LYS A 98 2.80 7.62 -7.97
CA LYS A 98 1.93 8.66 -7.39
C LYS A 98 0.67 8.91 -8.23
N ARG A 99 0.74 8.64 -9.54
CA ARG A 99 -0.36 8.91 -10.47
C ARG A 99 -1.32 7.74 -10.56
N ASP A 100 -0.76 6.53 -10.57
CA ASP A 100 -1.50 5.27 -10.58
C ASP A 100 -2.00 4.98 -9.15
#